data_AF-A0A959IV20-F1
#
_entry.id   AF-A0A959IV20-F1
#
_cell.length_a   1.000
_cell.length_b   1.000
_cell.length_c   1.000
_cell.angle_alpha   90.00
_cell.angle_beta   90.00
_cell.angle_gamma   90.00
#
_symmetry.space_group_name_H-M   'P 1'
#
loop_
_entity.id
_entity.type
_entity.pdbx_description
1 polymer ?
#
loop_
_entity_poly.entity_id
_entity_poly.type
_entity_poly.pdbx_seq_one_letter_code
_entity_poly.pdbx_strand_id
1 'polypeptide(L)' 'MDHPIHYKTNDLPPTESIIDLYDSSGINRPTTDYERIQQMYAQSNLVITAWQDTRLVGIARSLTDFCYCCYLSDLA' A
#
# COMPACT_ATOMS: atom_id res chain seq x y z
N MET A 1 11.43 -19.54 -13.60
CA MET A 1 12.07 -19.46 -12.26
C MET A 1 11.01 -18.93 -11.31
N ASP A 2 11.02 -19.39 -10.06
CA ASP A 2 10.08 -18.91 -9.04
C ASP A 2 10.49 -17.47 -8.67
N HIS A 3 9.54 -16.52 -8.68
CA HIS A 3 9.79 -15.12 -8.31
C HIS A 3 9.14 -14.90 -6.95
N PRO A 4 9.89 -15.06 -5.85
CA PRO A 4 9.34 -15.02 -4.49
C PRO A 4 8.78 -13.64 -4.17
N ILE A 5 7.74 -13.62 -3.33
CA ILE A 5 7.16 -12.38 -2.82
C ILE A 5 7.95 -11.95 -1.58
N HIS A 6 8.50 -10.73 -1.62
CA HIS A 6 9.16 -10.08 -0.51
C HIS A 6 8.24 -9.05 0.13
N TYR A 7 8.09 -9.12 1.45
CA TYR A 7 7.30 -8.14 2.20
C TYR A 7 8.20 -7.07 2.82
N LYS A 8 7.73 -5.83 2.80
CA LYS A 8 8.36 -4.73 3.51
C LYS A 8 7.36 -4.04 4.43
N THR A 9 7.85 -3.53 5.55
CA THR A 9 7.05 -2.81 6.55
C THR A 9 7.47 -1.34 6.57
N ASN A 10 6.52 -0.44 6.34
CA ASN A 10 6.70 1.02 6.33
C ASN A 10 7.79 1.55 5.36
N ASP A 11 8.28 0.73 4.43
CA ASP A 11 9.03 1.18 3.25
C ASP A 11 8.02 1.60 2.18
N LEU A 12 7.79 2.91 2.08
CA LEU A 12 6.73 3.46 1.24
C LEU A 12 7.15 3.43 -0.23
N PRO A 13 6.37 2.77 -1.12
CA PRO A 13 6.62 2.83 -2.54
C PRO A 13 6.37 4.24 -3.09
N PRO A 14 6.87 4.55 -4.30
CA PRO A 14 6.46 5.74 -5.03
C PRO A 14 4.94 5.82 -5.17
N THR A 15 4.38 7.03 -5.03
CA THR A 15 2.94 7.28 -5.12
C THR A 15 2.35 6.79 -6.45
N GLU A 16 3.12 6.90 -7.54
CA GLU A 16 2.73 6.41 -8.86
C GLU A 16 2.53 4.89 -8.84
N SER A 17 3.43 4.14 -8.21
CA SER A 17 3.30 2.68 -8.09
C SER A 17 2.09 2.27 -7.24
N ILE A 18 1.74 3.07 -6.24
CA ILE A 18 0.52 2.87 -5.44
C ILE A 18 -0.73 3.07 -6.31
N ILE A 19 -0.76 4.16 -7.08
CA ILE A 19 -1.88 4.47 -7.98
C ILE A 19 -2.04 3.36 -9.02
N ASP A 20 -0.95 2.93 -9.66
CA ASP A 20 -0.96 1.83 -10.63
C ASP A 20 -1.48 0.52 -10.01
N LEU A 21 -1.10 0.22 -8.76
CA LEU A 21 -1.61 -0.94 -8.03
C LEU A 21 -3.11 -0.79 -7.74
N TYR A 22 -3.56 0.39 -7.27
CA TYR A 22 -4.96 0.62 -6.95
C TYR A 22 -5.84 0.48 -8.19
N ASP A 23 -5.46 1.11 -9.30
CA ASP A 23 -6.17 1.04 -10.58
C ASP A 23 -6.23 -0.40 -11.12
N SER A 24 -5.17 -1.20 -10.93
CA SER A 24 -5.15 -2.62 -11.36
C SER A 24 -5.83 -3.59 -10.41
N SER A 25 -5.97 -3.26 -9.12
CA SER A 25 -6.64 -4.09 -8.10
C SER A 25 -8.17 -4.02 -8.14
N GLY A 26 -8.73 -2.93 -8.70
CA GLY A 26 -10.17 -2.65 -8.66
C GLY A 26 -10.67 -2.08 -7.33
N ILE A 27 -9.78 -1.70 -6.40
CA ILE A 27 -10.18 -0.98 -5.17
C ILE A 27 -10.80 0.37 -5.53
N ASN A 28 -11.92 0.72 -4.89
CA ASN A 28 -12.57 2.02 -5.12
C ASN A 28 -11.87 3.12 -4.29
N ARG A 29 -10.91 3.81 -4.90
CA ARG A 29 -10.20 4.98 -4.35
C ARG A 29 -10.10 6.09 -5.39
N PRO A 30 -10.08 7.38 -4.98
CA PRO A 30 -9.91 8.50 -5.90
C PRO A 30 -8.43 8.60 -6.35
N THR A 31 -8.00 7.70 -7.23
CA THR A 31 -6.61 7.58 -7.70
C THR A 31 -6.14 8.76 -8.55
N THR A 32 -7.06 9.59 -9.04
CA THR A 32 -6.74 10.84 -9.77
C THR A 32 -6.23 11.97 -8.87
N ASP A 33 -6.37 11.85 -7.54
CA ASP A 33 -5.89 12.84 -6.57
C ASP A 33 -4.54 12.39 -5.97
N TYR A 34 -3.47 12.64 -6.73
CA TYR A 34 -2.10 12.24 -6.39
C TYR A 34 -1.66 12.75 -5.01
N GLU A 35 -1.91 14.03 -4.71
CA GLU A 35 -1.51 14.63 -3.43
C GLU A 35 -2.23 13.96 -2.27
N ARG A 36 -3.51 13.62 -2.42
CA ARG A 36 -4.26 12.89 -1.40
C ARG A 36 -3.67 11.51 -1.15
N ILE A 37 -3.34 10.74 -2.18
CA ILE A 37 -2.71 9.43 -2.00
C ILE A 37 -1.38 9.58 -1.27
N GLN A 38 -0.53 10.51 -1.68
CA GLN A 38 0.75 10.77 -1.00
C GLN A 38 0.56 11.08 0.49
N GLN A 39 -0.40 11.95 0.84
CA GLN A 39 -0.69 12.29 2.22
C GLN A 39 -1.31 11.13 3.02
N MET A 40 -2.17 10.31 2.40
CA MET A 40 -2.73 9.11 3.04
C MET A 40 -1.62 8.17 3.54
N TYR A 41 -0.56 8.01 2.75
CA TYR A 41 0.58 7.15 3.13
C TYR A 41 1.49 7.83 4.14
N ALA A 42 1.77 9.12 3.99
CA ALA A 42 2.57 9.89 4.95
C ALA A 42 1.99 9.89 6.39
N GLN A 43 0.67 9.77 6.52
CA GLN A 43 -0.04 9.75 7.81
C GLN A 43 -0.38 8.33 8.32
N SER A 44 -0.13 7.28 7.52
CA SER A 44 -0.40 5.90 7.95
C SER A 44 0.74 5.39 8.83
N ASN A 45 0.42 4.72 9.94
CA ASN A 45 1.42 4.21 10.88
C ASN A 45 1.78 2.73 10.67
N LEU A 46 1.03 2.02 9.82
CA LEU A 46 1.36 0.67 9.37
C LEU A 46 1.02 0.47 7.89
N VAL A 47 2.04 0.21 7.08
CA VAL A 47 1.94 -0.15 5.68
C VAL A 47 2.77 -1.40 5.43
N ILE A 48 2.12 -2.44 4.91
CA ILE A 48 2.79 -3.65 4.42
C ILE A 48 2.72 -3.65 2.90
N THR A 49 3.84 -3.86 2.23
CA THR A 49 3.93 -3.95 0.77
C THR A 49 4.46 -5.31 0.36
N ALA A 50 3.89 -5.88 -0.70
CA ALA A 50 4.30 -7.13 -1.30
C ALA A 50 4.99 -6.86 -2.64
N TRP A 51 6.18 -7.42 -2.83
CA TRP A 51 7.03 -7.17 -4.00
C TRP A 51 7.40 -8.48 -4.68
N GLN A 52 7.21 -8.55 -5.99
CA GLN A 52 7.76 -9.59 -6.84
C GLN A 52 8.87 -8.97 -7.67
N ASP A 53 10.12 -9.32 -7.38
CA ASP A 53 11.32 -8.61 -7.86
C ASP A 53 11.26 -7.12 -7.50
N THR A 54 11.16 -6.24 -8.51
CA THR A 54 11.02 -4.78 -8.35
C THR A 54 9.57 -4.30 -8.49
N ARG A 55 8.63 -5.20 -8.80
CA ARG A 55 7.24 -4.87 -9.02
C ARG A 55 6.47 -4.91 -7.72
N LEU A 56 5.77 -3.81 -7.41
CA LEU A 56 4.77 -3.79 -6.36
C LEU A 56 3.55 -4.61 -6.80
N VAL A 57 3.21 -5.66 -6.05
CA VAL A 57 2.13 -6.60 -6.38
C VAL A 57 1.03 -6.66 -5.31
N GLY A 58 1.20 -5.94 -4.20
CA GLY A 58 0.15 -5.80 -3.19
C GLY A 58 0.50 -4.82 -2.09
N ILE A 59 -0.52 -4.29 -1.43
CA ILE A 59 -0.46 -3.36 -0.32
C ILE A 59 -1.54 -3.66 0.72
N ALA A 60 -1.17 -3.52 2.00
CA ALA A 60 -2.10 -3.35 3.10
C ALA A 60 -1.75 -2.06 3.86
N ARG A 61 -2.63 -1.06 3.82
CA ARG A 61 -2.47 0.22 4.53
C ARG A 61 -3.43 0.31 5.70
N SER A 62 -2.91 0.53 6.90
CA SER A 62 -3.69 0.48 8.15
C SER A 62 -3.38 1.63 9.10
N LEU A 63 -4.32 1.87 10.01
CA LEU A 63 -4.12 2.67 11.22
C LEU A 63 -4.24 1.75 12.44
N THR A 64 -3.23 1.70 13.30
CA THR A 64 -3.18 0.77 14.44
C THR A 64 -2.64 1.41 15.71
N ASP A 65 -3.14 0.99 16.88
CA ASP A 65 -2.57 1.33 18.19
C ASP A 65 -1.54 0.29 18.68
N PHE A 66 -1.32 -0.76 17.89
CA PHE A 66 -0.43 -1.90 18.16
C PHE A 66 -0.79 -2.73 19.40
N CYS A 67 -1.94 -2.52 20.04
CA CYS A 67 -2.30 -3.24 21.26
C CYS A 67 -3.75 -3.74 21.33
N TYR A 68 -4.69 -3.14 20.60
CA TYR A 68 -6.10 -3.48 20.67
C TYR A 68 -6.83 -3.33 19.32
N CYS A 69 -6.59 -2.24 18.59
CA CYS A 69 -7.30 -1.91 17.37
C CYS A 69 -6.37 -1.73 16.17
N CYS A 70 -6.78 -2.33 15.05
CA CYS A 70 -6.20 -2.10 13.73
C CYS A 70 -7.34 -1.91 12.71
N TYR A 71 -7.34 -0.77 12.02
CA TYR A 71 -8.24 -0.48 10.92
C TYR A 71 -7.49 -0.63 9.60
N LEU A 72 -7.84 -1.68 8.84
CA LEU A 72 -7.34 -1.90 7.47
C LEU A 72 -8.11 -0.98 6.52
N SER A 73 -7.47 0.13 6.14
CA SER A 73 -8.09 1.10 5.23
C SER A 73 -8.08 0.60 3.81
N ASP A 74 -6.92 0.12 3.33
CA ASP A 74 -6.75 -0.28 1.93
C ASP A 74 -6.09 -1.66 1.86
N LEU A 75 -6.62 -2.51 0.98
CA LEU A 75 -6.07 -3.81 0.61
C LEU A 75 -6.19 -3.92 -0.91
N ALA A 76 -5.04 -3.93 -1.60
CA ALA A 76 -4.93 -3.89 -3.05
C ALA A 76 -3.77 -4.76 -3.54
#